data_AF-A0A152A2X6-F1
#
_entry.id   AF-A0A152A2X6-F1
#
_cell.length_a   1.000
_cell.length_b   1.000
_cell.length_c   1.000
_cell.angle_alpha   90.00
_cell.angle_beta   90.00
_cell.angle_gamma   90.00
#
_symmetry.space_group_name_H-M   'P 1'
#
loop_
_entity.id
_entity.type
_entity.pdbx_description
1 polymer ?
#
loop_
_entity_poly.entity_id
_entity_poly.type
_entity_poly.pdbx_seq_one_letter_code
_entity_poly.pdbx_strand_id
1 'polypeptide(L)'
;MQVFVTVGTTKFEDLIEVIDSLEFHQLLYDFGYDRLVIQVGNHKSKLCYSVNEQCKTTEEREKEIKSCLKIKGFSSYYYNYKPSLKEDMEASSLIITHGGSGSILETLSMDKPCICVVNERLMHNHQAELSDKLSSLSYVLSCKPKTLAETLKTQLIGYLGKRKKYEESKSQDSIREFTSTLESKYTNANHKPSKAMVILGSGGHTAEMFYLISKLNNQRVDPMVYVMSNADKISEQKVQQFQEKKTNSYTIKKIPRARNVGQSYFSSIFTTIISLFYSFMLVFRERPDIILCNGPGTCVPLCFVAYILNLIHWKSCKIVYFESIARVHELSLSGKILQYIATWFIVQWHELLEKSKCKNTTCINLFFVDTSNVSTGSTTSSSTTSSTSNSGSSSNSNTIKHRSTNK
;
A
#
# COMPACT_ATOMS: atom_id res chain seq x y z
N MET A 1 20.30 11.57 17.81
CA MET A 1 19.64 10.91 16.67
C MET A 1 18.83 9.72 17.16
N GLN A 2 17.54 9.66 16.78
CA GLN A 2 16.60 8.65 17.28
C GLN A 2 16.37 7.50 16.28
N VAL A 3 16.34 6.28 16.80
CA VAL A 3 15.87 5.07 16.09
C VAL A 3 14.49 4.72 16.62
N PHE A 4 13.52 4.49 15.72
CA PHE A 4 12.19 4.00 16.09
C PHE A 4 11.98 2.57 15.59
N VAL A 5 11.49 1.70 16.46
CA VAL A 5 11.20 0.30 16.15
C VAL A 5 9.71 0.03 16.33
N THR A 6 9.06 -0.59 15.34
CA THR A 6 7.64 -0.97 15.42
C THR A 6 7.38 -2.42 15.00
N VAL A 7 6.76 -3.18 15.91
CA VAL A 7 6.26 -4.54 15.64
C VAL A 7 4.78 -4.57 15.21
N GLY A 8 4.19 -3.39 15.01
CA GLY A 8 2.78 -3.22 14.66
C GLY A 8 1.84 -3.83 15.72
N THR A 9 0.77 -4.46 15.26
CA THR A 9 -0.20 -5.15 16.13
C THR A 9 0.14 -6.62 16.37
N THR A 10 1.27 -7.10 15.82
CA THR A 10 1.66 -8.50 15.88
C THR A 10 2.58 -8.78 17.07
N LYS A 11 2.60 -10.03 17.53
CA LYS A 11 3.55 -10.48 18.54
C LYS A 11 4.84 -10.90 17.84
N PHE A 12 5.94 -10.19 18.08
CA PHE A 12 7.24 -10.49 17.45
C PHE A 12 8.35 -10.57 18.50
N GLU A 13 8.32 -11.62 19.30
CA GLU A 13 9.26 -11.83 20.41
C GLU A 13 10.72 -11.87 19.93
N ASP A 14 11.02 -12.57 18.84
CA ASP A 14 12.39 -12.70 18.33
C ASP A 14 13.03 -11.35 17.99
N LEU A 15 12.25 -10.39 17.48
CA LEU A 15 12.76 -9.04 17.21
C LEU A 15 12.94 -8.27 18.52
N ILE A 16 11.97 -8.36 19.43
CA ILE A 16 12.02 -7.68 20.73
C ILE A 16 13.23 -8.15 21.56
N GLU A 17 13.51 -9.45 21.57
CA GLU A 17 14.68 -10.02 22.28
C GLU A 17 16.01 -9.52 21.71
N VAL A 18 16.11 -9.36 20.39
CA VAL A 18 17.34 -8.86 19.75
C VAL A 18 17.53 -7.37 20.03
N ILE A 19 16.48 -6.56 19.91
CA ILE A 19 16.59 -5.10 20.11
C ILE A 19 16.75 -4.74 21.59
N ASP A 20 16.16 -5.50 22.51
CA ASP A 20 16.32 -5.34 23.96
C ASP A 20 17.53 -6.11 24.47
N SER A 21 18.67 -5.93 23.80
CA SER A 21 19.95 -6.48 24.20
C SER A 21 20.98 -5.37 24.35
N LEU A 22 21.89 -5.52 25.32
CA LEU A 22 22.96 -4.56 25.53
C LEU A 22 23.86 -4.43 24.30
N GLU A 23 24.11 -5.54 23.61
CA GLU A 23 24.90 -5.58 22.37
C GLU A 23 24.29 -4.71 21.27
N PHE A 24 22.96 -4.77 21.10
CA PHE A 24 22.26 -3.97 20.12
C PHE A 24 22.23 -2.48 20.50
N HIS A 25 22.02 -2.16 21.78
CA HIS A 25 22.09 -0.77 22.25
C HIS A 25 23.47 -0.16 22.06
N GLN A 26 24.54 -0.92 22.36
CA GLN A 26 25.91 -0.49 22.12
C GLN A 26 26.16 -0.28 20.62
N LEU A 27 25.68 -1.19 19.78
CA LEU A 27 25.80 -1.06 18.33
C LEU A 27 25.17 0.24 17.82
N LEU A 28 23.96 0.57 18.27
CA LEU A 28 23.30 1.83 17.88
C LEU A 28 24.08 3.05 18.36
N TYR A 29 24.60 3.01 19.59
CA TYR A 29 25.44 4.08 20.13
C TYR A 29 26.72 4.29 19.32
N ASP A 30 27.40 3.20 18.92
CA ASP A 30 28.60 3.25 18.09
C ASP A 30 28.32 3.85 16.70
N PHE A 31 27.11 3.69 16.19
CA PHE A 31 26.64 4.32 14.95
C PHE A 31 26.17 5.79 15.12
N GLY A 32 26.24 6.35 16.34
CA GLY A 32 25.89 7.73 16.63
C GLY A 32 24.42 7.98 16.99
N TYR A 33 23.65 6.92 17.28
CA TYR A 33 22.28 7.05 17.78
C TYR A 33 22.28 7.16 19.32
N ASP A 34 21.53 8.12 19.86
CA ASP A 34 21.44 8.41 21.30
C ASP A 34 20.12 7.95 21.93
N ARG A 35 19.12 7.66 21.09
CA ARG A 35 17.78 7.33 21.54
C ARG A 35 17.16 6.19 20.74
N LEU A 36 16.59 5.22 21.44
CA LEU A 36 15.81 4.12 20.91
C LEU A 36 14.38 4.21 21.46
N VAL A 37 13.38 4.18 20.58
CA VAL A 37 11.97 4.14 20.95
C VAL A 37 11.33 2.91 20.32
N ILE A 38 10.70 2.07 21.14
CA ILE A 38 10.18 0.76 20.73
C ILE A 38 8.68 0.69 20.96
N GLN A 39 7.92 0.49 19.89
CA GLN A 39 6.54 0.05 19.98
C GLN A 39 6.50 -1.48 20.02
N VAL A 40 6.09 -2.06 21.15
CA VAL A 40 6.06 -3.52 21.39
C VAL A 40 4.71 -4.20 21.10
N GLY A 41 3.66 -3.43 20.80
CA GLY A 41 2.35 -3.96 20.44
C GLY A 41 1.69 -4.73 21.58
N ASN A 42 1.38 -6.01 21.34
CA ASN A 42 0.72 -6.90 22.31
C ASN A 42 1.72 -7.72 23.16
N HIS A 43 2.99 -7.34 23.18
CA HIS A 43 3.98 -7.98 24.03
C HIS A 43 3.65 -7.75 25.51
N LYS A 44 3.61 -8.83 26.31
CA LYS A 44 3.14 -8.78 27.70
C LYS A 44 4.28 -8.68 28.73
N SER A 45 5.51 -9.00 28.33
CA SER A 45 6.65 -9.02 29.23
C SER A 45 7.30 -7.64 29.33
N LYS A 46 7.83 -7.31 30.51
CA LYS A 46 8.68 -6.13 30.68
C LYS A 46 10.01 -6.34 29.96
N LEU A 47 10.48 -5.31 29.29
CA LEU A 47 11.83 -5.26 28.74
C LEU A 47 12.86 -5.07 29.85
N CYS A 48 14.03 -5.66 29.67
CA CYS A 48 15.13 -5.69 30.63
C CYS A 48 16.02 -4.45 30.50
N TYR A 49 16.21 -3.93 29.29
CA TYR A 49 17.16 -2.85 29.00
C TYR A 49 16.48 -1.57 28.48
N SER A 50 15.15 -1.55 28.43
CA SER A 50 14.36 -0.45 27.92
C SER A 50 13.34 0.01 28.96
N VAL A 51 13.15 1.32 29.12
CA VAL A 51 12.28 1.91 30.14
C VAL A 51 10.86 2.04 29.61
N ASN A 52 9.86 1.68 30.42
CA ASN A 52 8.47 1.80 30.00
C ASN A 52 8.01 3.27 30.04
N GLU A 53 7.61 3.81 28.89
CA GLU A 53 7.14 5.20 28.79
C GLU A 53 5.78 5.42 29.45
N GLN A 54 5.02 4.34 29.66
CA GLN A 54 3.70 4.34 30.31
C GLN A 54 3.78 4.07 31.82
N CYS A 55 4.98 4.04 32.42
CA CYS A 55 5.13 3.90 33.87
C CYS A 55 4.48 5.09 34.62
N LYS A 56 3.70 4.76 35.66
CA LYS A 56 2.71 5.68 36.27
C LYS A 56 3.30 6.62 37.32
N THR A 57 4.51 6.37 37.83
CA THR A 57 5.11 7.17 38.91
C THR A 57 6.56 7.55 38.59
N THR A 58 6.95 8.78 38.97
CA THR A 58 8.29 9.35 38.72
C THR A 58 9.40 8.52 39.40
N GLU A 59 9.13 7.98 40.58
CA GLU A 59 10.09 7.16 41.36
C GLU A 59 10.36 5.79 40.73
N GLU A 60 9.33 5.12 40.19
CA GLU A 60 9.50 3.86 39.46
C GLU A 60 10.28 4.08 38.17
N ARG A 61 10.02 5.20 37.48
CA ARG A 61 10.75 5.57 36.26
C ARG A 61 12.22 5.84 36.55
N GLU A 62 12.56 6.52 37.62
CA GLU A 62 13.96 6.76 38.01
C GLU A 62 14.69 5.47 38.42
N LYS A 63 13.99 4.53 39.08
CA LYS A 63 14.53 3.20 39.38
C LYS A 63 14.77 2.38 38.10
N GLU A 64 13.79 2.35 37.18
CA GLU A 64 13.93 1.66 35.89
C GLU A 64 15.03 2.29 35.02
N ILE A 65 15.16 3.62 35.01
CA ILE A 65 16.25 4.33 34.34
C ILE A 65 17.62 3.87 34.87
N LYS A 66 17.79 3.81 36.20
CA LYS A 66 19.06 3.37 36.81
C LYS A 66 19.37 1.89 36.58
N SER A 67 18.36 1.03 36.47
CA SER A 67 18.57 -0.42 36.26
C SER A 67 18.76 -0.80 34.80
N CYS A 68 18.03 -0.15 33.88
CA CYS A 68 17.94 -0.54 32.48
C CYS A 68 18.95 0.21 31.59
N LEU A 69 19.21 1.50 31.85
CA LEU A 69 20.14 2.30 31.04
C LEU A 69 21.58 2.10 31.53
N LYS A 70 22.22 1.04 31.02
CA LYS A 70 23.62 0.72 31.35
C LYS A 70 24.64 1.55 30.56
N ILE A 71 24.23 2.19 29.46
CA ILE A 71 25.11 2.97 28.57
C ILE A 71 24.90 4.45 28.85
N LYS A 72 25.97 5.17 29.23
CA LYS A 72 25.92 6.61 29.47
C LYS A 72 25.66 7.35 28.15
N GLY A 73 24.61 8.17 28.11
CA GLY A 73 24.24 8.95 26.92
C GLY A 73 23.33 8.23 25.92
N PHE A 74 22.96 6.98 26.18
CA PHE A 74 21.97 6.24 25.39
C PHE A 74 20.68 6.04 26.18
N SER A 75 19.55 6.36 25.57
CA SER A 75 18.22 6.24 26.20
C SER A 75 17.33 5.31 25.38
N SER A 76 16.84 4.23 26.01
CA SER A 76 15.89 3.30 25.40
C SER A 76 14.54 3.35 26.09
N TYR A 77 13.48 3.57 25.32
CA TYR A 77 12.10 3.66 25.79
C TYR A 77 11.19 2.71 25.01
N TYR A 78 10.14 2.21 25.66
CA TYR A 78 9.13 1.42 24.97
C TYR A 78 7.70 1.73 25.42
N TYR A 79 6.75 1.49 24.52
CA TYR A 79 5.32 1.55 24.79
C TYR A 79 4.56 0.47 24.02
N ASN A 80 3.36 0.12 24.48
CA ASN A 80 2.57 -0.94 23.86
C ASN A 80 1.91 -0.48 22.55
N TYR A 81 1.01 0.50 22.63
CA TYR A 81 0.24 0.99 21.50
C TYR A 81 0.02 2.50 21.58
N LYS A 82 0.12 3.17 20.43
CA LYS A 82 -0.22 4.57 20.22
C LYS A 82 -1.17 4.65 19.01
N PRO A 83 -2.22 5.50 19.04
CA PRO A 83 -3.19 5.61 17.95
C PRO A 83 -2.58 6.14 16.64
N SER A 84 -1.52 6.93 16.72
CA SER A 84 -0.73 7.38 15.57
C SER A 84 0.75 7.22 15.88
N LEU A 85 1.50 6.64 14.94
CA LEU A 85 2.95 6.48 15.02
C LEU A 85 3.70 7.63 14.34
N LYS A 86 2.97 8.52 13.65
CA LYS A 86 3.51 9.54 12.77
C LYS A 86 4.54 10.44 13.47
N GLU A 87 4.23 10.92 14.66
CA GLU A 87 5.14 11.78 15.44
C GLU A 87 6.47 11.09 15.74
N ASP A 88 6.42 9.81 16.11
CA ASP A 88 7.62 9.04 16.48
C ASP A 88 8.47 8.71 15.23
N MET A 89 7.80 8.46 14.10
CA MET A 89 8.44 8.25 12.79
C MET A 89 9.08 9.53 12.25
N GLU A 90 8.44 10.70 12.44
CA GLU A 90 8.97 12.00 12.04
C GLU A 90 10.20 12.40 12.87
N ALA A 91 10.16 12.15 14.18
CA ALA A 91 11.27 12.42 15.10
C ALA A 91 12.49 11.49 14.86
N SER A 92 12.29 10.34 14.24
CA SER A 92 13.35 9.36 14.01
C SER A 92 14.17 9.61 12.74
N SER A 93 15.46 9.29 12.83
CA SER A 93 16.42 9.29 11.72
C SER A 93 16.51 7.93 11.03
N LEU A 94 16.15 6.84 11.73
CA LEU A 94 16.10 5.48 11.20
C LEU A 94 14.87 4.76 11.76
N ILE A 95 14.17 4.04 10.89
CA ILE A 95 12.99 3.26 11.27
C ILE A 95 13.26 1.77 11.03
N ILE A 96 12.99 0.95 12.04
CA ILE A 96 13.05 -0.51 11.96
C ILE A 96 11.62 -1.03 12.11
N THR A 97 11.13 -1.78 11.13
CA THR A 97 9.75 -2.29 11.11
C THR A 97 9.72 -3.78 10.85
N HIS A 98 8.75 -4.49 11.42
CA HIS A 98 8.54 -5.93 11.23
C HIS A 98 8.10 -6.37 9.81
N GLY A 99 8.19 -5.49 8.81
CA GLY A 99 7.77 -5.81 7.44
C GLY A 99 6.26 -5.66 7.18
N GLY A 100 5.51 -5.04 8.09
CA GLY A 100 4.11 -4.70 7.85
C GLY A 100 3.96 -3.70 6.71
N SER A 101 3.19 -4.03 5.67
CA SER A 101 3.04 -3.17 4.48
C SER A 101 2.64 -1.74 4.82
N GLY A 102 1.69 -1.54 5.75
CA GLY A 102 1.29 -0.19 6.19
C GLY A 102 2.44 0.64 6.78
N SER A 103 3.26 0.04 7.65
CA SER A 103 4.39 0.72 8.30
C SER A 103 5.52 1.04 7.32
N ILE A 104 5.80 0.12 6.38
CA ILE A 104 6.76 0.36 5.30
C ILE A 104 6.32 1.56 4.47
N LEU A 105 5.06 1.58 4.05
CA LEU A 105 4.51 2.63 3.19
C LEU A 105 4.52 3.99 3.90
N GLU A 106 4.14 4.04 5.16
CA GLU A 106 4.19 5.27 5.96
C GLU A 106 5.62 5.80 6.10
N THR A 107 6.59 4.90 6.34
CA THR A 107 8.02 5.24 6.39
C THR A 107 8.54 5.83 5.07
N LEU A 108 8.21 5.17 3.95
CA LEU A 108 8.61 5.62 2.62
C LEU A 108 7.97 6.97 2.26
N SER A 109 6.70 7.19 2.65
CA SER A 109 6.00 8.46 2.42
C SER A 109 6.65 9.66 3.13
N MET A 110 7.34 9.41 4.25
CA MET A 110 8.07 10.43 5.02
C MET A 110 9.54 10.58 4.59
N ASP A 111 9.96 9.89 3.53
CA ASP A 111 11.35 9.79 3.06
C ASP A 111 12.35 9.37 4.15
N LYS A 112 11.92 8.48 5.07
CA LYS A 112 12.77 7.99 6.15
C LYS A 112 13.52 6.69 5.74
N PRO A 113 14.78 6.50 6.18
CA PRO A 113 15.48 5.23 6.06
C PRO A 113 14.73 4.10 6.79
N CYS A 114 14.56 2.97 6.12
CA CYS A 114 13.72 1.87 6.60
C CYS A 114 14.47 0.53 6.57
N ILE A 115 14.52 -0.16 7.70
CA ILE A 115 14.98 -1.54 7.82
C ILE A 115 13.76 -2.42 8.09
N CYS A 116 13.49 -3.36 7.20
CA CYS A 116 12.42 -4.31 7.31
C CYS A 116 12.95 -5.62 7.89
N VAL A 117 12.52 -5.95 9.11
CA VAL A 117 12.84 -7.22 9.76
C VAL A 117 11.72 -8.21 9.51
N VAL A 118 11.99 -9.22 8.70
CA VAL A 118 11.01 -10.22 8.30
C VAL A 118 10.87 -11.30 9.38
N ASN A 119 9.64 -11.60 9.78
CA ASN A 119 9.35 -12.70 10.68
C ASN A 119 9.22 -14.03 9.92
N GLU A 120 10.18 -14.93 10.08
CA GLU A 120 10.20 -16.25 9.43
C GLU A 120 9.15 -17.23 9.98
N ARG A 121 8.59 -16.96 11.17
CA ARG A 121 7.60 -17.84 11.81
C ARG A 121 6.17 -17.63 11.31
N LEU A 122 5.90 -16.52 10.59
CA LEU A 122 4.58 -16.25 10.06
C LEU A 122 4.40 -16.94 8.70
N MET A 123 3.49 -17.93 8.66
CA MET A 123 3.15 -18.81 7.52
C MET A 123 2.67 -18.11 6.23
N HIS A 124 2.66 -16.77 6.16
CA HIS A 124 2.23 -16.01 4.99
C HIS A 124 3.36 -15.06 4.56
N ASN A 125 4.29 -15.60 3.77
CA ASN A 125 5.53 -14.98 3.29
C ASN A 125 5.37 -13.70 2.44
N HIS A 126 4.15 -13.17 2.27
CA HIS A 126 3.90 -11.97 1.46
C HIS A 126 4.57 -10.71 2.02
N GLN A 127 4.78 -10.64 3.35
CA GLN A 127 5.56 -9.56 3.94
C GLN A 127 7.04 -9.64 3.56
N ALA A 128 7.58 -10.87 3.52
CA ALA A 128 8.95 -11.15 3.08
C ALA A 128 9.12 -10.82 1.59
N GLU A 129 8.18 -11.27 0.75
CA GLU A 129 8.18 -10.97 -0.68
C GLU A 129 8.26 -9.46 -0.94
N LEU A 130 7.43 -8.67 -0.24
CA LEU A 130 7.42 -7.22 -0.35
C LEU A 130 8.75 -6.60 0.09
N SER A 131 9.27 -6.98 1.27
CA SER A 131 10.53 -6.44 1.78
C SER A 131 11.70 -6.78 0.88
N ASP A 132 11.76 -7.99 0.35
CA ASP A 132 12.85 -8.45 -0.51
C ASP A 132 12.81 -7.75 -1.86
N LYS A 133 11.62 -7.58 -2.44
CA LYS A 133 11.46 -6.80 -3.68
C LYS A 133 11.85 -5.34 -3.46
N LEU A 134 11.40 -4.71 -2.38
CA LEU A 134 11.79 -3.33 -2.05
C LEU A 134 13.29 -3.19 -1.76
N SER A 135 13.92 -4.22 -1.18
CA SER A 135 15.35 -4.27 -0.96
C SER A 135 16.12 -4.34 -2.28
N SER A 136 15.65 -5.16 -3.23
CA SER A 136 16.24 -5.22 -4.58
C SER A 136 16.16 -3.87 -5.32
N LEU A 137 15.10 -3.09 -5.06
CA LEU A 137 14.92 -1.76 -5.62
C LEU A 137 15.66 -0.64 -4.86
N SER A 138 16.37 -0.97 -3.77
CA SER A 138 17.10 -0.03 -2.91
C SER A 138 16.22 1.00 -2.19
N TYR A 139 14.94 0.68 -1.93
CA TYR A 139 14.06 1.53 -1.12
C TYR A 139 14.20 1.25 0.38
N VAL A 140 14.28 -0.03 0.75
CA VAL A 140 14.40 -0.50 2.13
C VAL A 140 15.57 -1.48 2.26
N LEU A 141 15.97 -1.79 3.49
CA LEU A 141 16.92 -2.86 3.77
C LEU A 141 16.16 -4.04 4.40
N SER A 142 16.12 -5.20 3.74
CA SER A 142 15.46 -6.41 4.28
C SER A 142 16.46 -7.24 5.10
N CYS A 143 16.08 -7.68 6.31
CA CYS A 143 16.89 -8.56 7.12
C CYS A 143 16.03 -9.47 8.02
N LYS A 144 16.69 -10.42 8.70
CA LYS A 144 16.06 -11.32 9.68
C LYS A 144 16.43 -10.86 11.09
N PRO A 145 15.66 -11.23 12.14
CA PRO A 145 15.97 -10.83 13.52
C PRO A 145 17.41 -11.17 13.92
N LYS A 146 17.84 -12.42 13.62
CA LYS A 146 19.18 -12.89 13.97
C LYS A 146 20.30 -12.17 13.22
N THR A 147 20.05 -11.73 11.98
CA THR A 147 21.06 -11.07 11.14
C THR A 147 21.00 -9.55 11.24
N LEU A 148 20.09 -8.98 12.04
CA LEU A 148 19.87 -7.55 12.15
C LEU A 148 21.15 -6.80 12.54
N ALA A 149 21.85 -7.27 13.57
CA ALA A 149 23.08 -6.65 14.05
C ALA A 149 24.21 -6.68 13.00
N GLU A 150 24.37 -7.80 12.30
CA GLU A 150 25.37 -7.94 11.23
C GLU A 150 25.02 -7.07 10.01
N THR A 151 23.74 -7.02 9.65
CA THR A 151 23.24 -6.23 8.52
C THR A 151 23.44 -4.73 8.78
N LEU A 152 23.21 -4.27 10.02
CA LEU A 152 23.51 -2.90 10.43
C LEU A 152 25.00 -2.59 10.28
N LYS A 153 25.89 -3.49 10.72
CA LYS A 153 27.35 -3.31 10.62
C LYS A 153 27.84 -3.23 9.17
N THR A 154 27.32 -4.08 8.30
CA THR A 154 27.89 -4.31 6.97
C THR A 154 27.20 -3.52 5.86
N GLN A 155 25.87 -3.37 5.92
CA GLN A 155 25.07 -2.88 4.81
C GLN A 155 24.47 -1.49 5.05
N LEU A 156 24.36 -1.02 6.29
CA LEU A 156 23.68 0.25 6.60
C LEU A 156 24.29 1.44 5.86
N ILE A 157 25.61 1.59 5.90
CA ILE A 157 26.31 2.71 5.26
C ILE A 157 26.09 2.68 3.74
N GLY A 158 26.23 1.50 3.12
CA GLY A 158 25.99 1.32 1.69
C GLY A 158 24.53 1.59 1.29
N TYR A 159 23.58 1.15 2.11
CA TYR A 159 22.16 1.43 1.95
C TYR A 159 21.88 2.93 2.03
N LEU A 160 22.34 3.63 3.07
CA LEU A 160 22.12 5.07 3.24
C LEU A 160 22.68 5.88 2.06
N GLY A 161 23.78 5.46 1.46
CA GLY A 161 24.37 6.11 0.28
C GLY A 161 23.65 5.83 -1.05
N LYS A 162 23.01 4.66 -1.21
CA LYS A 162 22.34 4.24 -2.46
C LYS A 162 20.82 4.30 -2.40
N ARG A 163 20.25 4.60 -1.23
CA ARG A 163 18.81 4.58 -0.99
C ARG A 163 18.09 5.48 -1.98
N LYS A 164 17.13 4.90 -2.70
CA LYS A 164 16.21 5.68 -3.54
C LYS A 164 15.21 6.40 -2.65
N LYS A 165 15.04 7.69 -2.92
CA LYS A 165 14.00 8.49 -2.28
C LYS A 165 12.65 8.18 -2.90
N TYR A 166 11.61 8.29 -2.08
CA TYR A 166 10.25 8.21 -2.59
C TYR A 166 9.89 9.52 -3.29
N GLU A 167 9.66 9.45 -4.61
CA GLU A 167 9.14 10.59 -5.39
C GLU A 167 7.63 10.47 -5.52
N GLU A 168 6.90 11.18 -4.64
CA GLU A 168 5.43 11.15 -4.63
C GLU A 168 4.82 11.72 -5.93
N SER A 169 5.48 12.67 -6.60
CA SER A 169 4.97 13.29 -7.83
C SER A 169 4.75 12.27 -8.95
N LYS A 170 5.70 11.37 -9.18
CA LYS A 170 5.60 10.36 -10.25
C LYS A 170 4.53 9.29 -9.96
N SER A 171 4.39 8.85 -8.71
CA SER A 171 3.31 7.92 -8.35
C SER A 171 1.94 8.60 -8.49
N GLN A 172 1.85 9.89 -8.13
CA GLN A 172 0.66 10.68 -8.32
C GLN A 172 0.28 10.81 -9.79
N ASP A 173 1.22 11.00 -10.70
CA ASP A 173 0.89 11.13 -12.13
C ASP A 173 0.26 9.85 -12.70
N SER A 174 0.82 8.67 -12.40
CA SER A 174 0.23 7.39 -12.82
C SER A 174 -1.15 7.15 -12.20
N ILE A 175 -1.32 7.50 -10.91
CA ILE A 175 -2.62 7.39 -10.24
C ILE A 175 -3.63 8.40 -10.80
N ARG A 176 -3.20 9.63 -11.12
CA ARG A 176 -4.04 10.67 -11.72
C ARG A 176 -4.44 10.31 -13.13
N GLU A 177 -3.54 9.76 -13.93
CA GLU A 177 -3.84 9.26 -15.28
C GLU A 177 -4.87 8.13 -15.23
N PHE A 178 -4.67 7.17 -14.32
CA PHE A 178 -5.62 6.10 -14.10
C PHE A 178 -6.97 6.63 -13.60
N THR A 179 -6.96 7.53 -12.61
CA THR A 179 -8.17 8.13 -12.06
C THR A 179 -8.90 8.95 -13.11
N SER A 180 -8.20 9.69 -13.96
CA SER A 180 -8.77 10.44 -15.09
C SER A 180 -9.35 9.49 -16.14
N THR A 181 -8.72 8.34 -16.37
CA THR A 181 -9.22 7.29 -17.26
C THR A 181 -10.48 6.62 -16.70
N LEU A 182 -10.52 6.36 -15.39
CA LEU A 182 -11.73 5.92 -14.73
C LEU A 182 -12.82 7.01 -14.87
N GLU A 183 -12.52 8.24 -14.46
CA GLU A 183 -13.49 9.33 -14.44
C GLU A 183 -14.05 9.66 -15.83
N SER A 184 -13.22 9.72 -16.88
CA SER A 184 -13.65 9.99 -18.25
C SER A 184 -14.57 8.88 -18.81
N LYS A 185 -14.32 7.63 -18.45
CA LYS A 185 -15.14 6.49 -18.90
C LYS A 185 -16.43 6.29 -18.09
N TYR A 186 -16.55 6.92 -16.93
CA TYR A 186 -17.65 6.66 -15.98
C TYR A 186 -18.45 7.90 -15.57
N THR A 187 -18.05 9.08 -16.00
CA THR A 187 -18.93 10.25 -15.93
C THR A 187 -20.00 10.10 -17.01
N ASN A 188 -21.26 9.97 -16.59
CA ASN A 188 -22.38 10.07 -17.51
C ASN A 188 -22.28 11.40 -18.27
N ALA A 189 -22.72 11.44 -19.53
CA ALA A 189 -22.75 12.65 -20.37
C ALA A 189 -23.44 13.87 -19.71
N ASN A 190 -24.19 13.64 -18.61
CA ASN A 190 -24.90 14.64 -17.82
C ASN A 190 -24.19 15.07 -16.51
N HIS A 191 -22.88 14.88 -16.33
CA HIS A 191 -22.11 15.38 -15.17
C HIS A 191 -22.61 14.96 -13.76
N LYS A 192 -23.47 13.94 -13.64
CA LYS A 192 -24.00 13.48 -12.35
C LYS A 192 -22.95 12.63 -11.60
N PRO A 193 -22.72 12.85 -10.30
CA PRO A 193 -21.76 12.06 -9.52
C PRO A 193 -22.21 10.59 -9.37
N SER A 194 -21.23 9.69 -9.39
CA SER A 194 -21.44 8.24 -9.33
C SER A 194 -21.36 7.75 -7.88
N LYS A 195 -22.34 6.96 -7.44
CA LYS A 195 -22.35 6.38 -6.09
C LYS A 195 -21.29 5.27 -6.00
N ALA A 196 -20.29 5.45 -5.15
CA ALA A 196 -19.25 4.44 -4.94
C ALA A 196 -19.49 3.60 -3.70
N MET A 197 -19.17 2.32 -3.82
CA MET A 197 -19.02 1.41 -2.70
C MET A 197 -17.54 1.05 -2.55
N VAL A 198 -16.96 1.39 -1.41
CA VAL A 198 -15.57 1.10 -1.06
C VAL A 198 -15.53 -0.02 -0.05
N ILE A 199 -14.93 -1.15 -0.41
CA ILE A 199 -14.78 -2.30 0.47
C ILE A 199 -13.42 -2.21 1.15
N LEU A 200 -13.42 -2.05 2.47
CA LEU A 200 -12.22 -1.94 3.28
C LEU A 200 -11.83 -3.30 3.87
N GLY A 201 -10.57 -3.69 3.67
CA GLY A 201 -9.93 -4.72 4.48
C GLY A 201 -9.47 -4.18 5.83
N SER A 202 -8.88 -5.05 6.65
CA SER A 202 -8.25 -4.68 7.92
C SER A 202 -6.76 -4.36 7.74
N GLY A 203 -6.24 -3.37 8.47
CA GLY A 203 -4.80 -3.09 8.55
C GLY A 203 -4.24 -2.43 7.29
N GLY A 204 -3.24 -3.07 6.66
CA GLY A 204 -2.55 -2.54 5.47
C GLY A 204 -3.47 -2.32 4.28
N HIS A 205 -4.44 -3.20 4.06
CA HIS A 205 -5.45 -3.04 3.00
C HIS A 205 -6.29 -1.77 3.20
N THR A 206 -6.64 -1.44 4.44
CA THR A 206 -7.37 -0.21 4.74
C THR A 206 -6.53 1.02 4.33
N ALA A 207 -5.24 1.00 4.65
CA ALA A 207 -4.31 2.08 4.34
C ALA A 207 -4.14 2.26 2.82
N GLU A 208 -3.98 1.16 2.07
CA GLU A 208 -3.93 1.16 0.60
C GLU A 208 -5.16 1.84 -0.01
N MET A 209 -6.36 1.47 0.45
CA MET A 209 -7.61 2.04 -0.07
C MET A 209 -7.75 3.52 0.26
N PHE A 210 -7.41 3.95 1.48
CA PHE A 210 -7.47 5.38 1.82
C PHE A 210 -6.48 6.21 1.03
N TYR A 211 -5.28 5.69 0.78
CA TYR A 211 -4.30 6.35 -0.06
C TYR A 211 -4.87 6.58 -1.47
N LEU A 212 -5.43 5.55 -2.09
CA LEU A 212 -6.10 5.67 -3.39
C LEU A 212 -7.24 6.70 -3.36
N ILE A 213 -8.16 6.59 -2.40
CA ILE A 213 -9.34 7.47 -2.29
C ILE A 213 -8.96 8.92 -1.98
N SER A 214 -7.81 9.16 -1.35
CA SER A 214 -7.29 10.52 -1.13
C SER A 214 -6.94 11.24 -2.44
N LYS A 215 -6.65 10.48 -3.50
CA LYS A 215 -6.27 11.00 -4.82
C LYS A 215 -7.43 11.04 -5.82
N LEU A 216 -8.58 10.41 -5.52
CA LEU A 216 -9.79 10.48 -6.35
C LEU A 216 -10.45 11.86 -6.26
N ASN A 217 -11.04 12.36 -7.35
CA ASN A 217 -11.82 13.59 -7.30
C ASN A 217 -13.15 13.37 -6.56
N ASN A 218 -13.22 13.89 -5.34
CA ASN A 218 -14.38 13.76 -4.44
C ASN A 218 -15.70 14.23 -5.06
N GLN A 219 -15.69 15.18 -5.99
CA GLN A 219 -16.92 15.72 -6.58
C GLN A 219 -17.56 14.78 -7.62
N ARG A 220 -16.82 13.79 -8.13
CA ARG A 220 -17.30 12.85 -9.16
C ARG A 220 -17.80 11.52 -8.58
N VAL A 221 -17.42 11.24 -7.33
CA VAL A 221 -17.68 9.98 -6.63
C VAL A 221 -18.39 10.26 -5.30
N ASP A 222 -19.65 10.64 -5.38
CA ASP A 222 -20.49 11.05 -4.24
C ASP A 222 -21.94 10.56 -4.47
N PRO A 223 -22.58 9.87 -3.51
CA PRO A 223 -22.13 9.52 -2.16
C PRO A 223 -21.22 8.28 -2.09
N MET A 224 -20.45 8.18 -1.01
CA MET A 224 -19.57 7.03 -0.73
C MET A 224 -20.17 6.08 0.32
N VAL A 225 -20.18 4.78 0.04
CA VAL A 225 -20.58 3.73 0.97
C VAL A 225 -19.36 2.91 1.35
N TYR A 226 -18.89 3.05 2.59
CA TYR A 226 -17.80 2.25 3.13
C TYR A 226 -18.34 0.94 3.69
N VAL A 227 -17.84 -0.18 3.18
CA VAL A 227 -18.20 -1.52 3.63
C VAL A 227 -17.01 -2.17 4.32
N MET A 228 -17.21 -2.66 5.53
CA MET A 228 -16.15 -3.30 6.33
C MET A 228 -16.70 -4.51 7.10
N SER A 229 -15.80 -5.32 7.64
CA SER A 229 -16.17 -6.46 8.50
C SER A 229 -16.71 -5.98 9.85
N ASN A 230 -17.73 -6.66 10.40
CA ASN A 230 -18.27 -6.38 11.75
C ASN A 230 -17.21 -6.28 12.86
N ALA A 231 -16.12 -7.04 12.73
CA ALA A 231 -15.05 -7.11 13.71
C ALA A 231 -13.95 -6.03 13.54
N ASP A 232 -14.06 -5.14 12.56
CA ASP A 232 -13.00 -4.18 12.21
C ASP A 232 -13.28 -2.76 12.71
N LYS A 233 -13.13 -2.58 14.03
CA LYS A 233 -13.31 -1.26 14.69
C LYS A 233 -12.23 -0.24 14.30
N ILE A 234 -11.03 -0.71 13.94
CA ILE A 234 -9.90 0.16 13.59
C ILE A 234 -10.18 0.86 12.26
N SER A 235 -10.68 0.12 11.26
CA SER A 235 -11.06 0.70 9.98
C SER A 235 -12.20 1.71 10.10
N GLU A 236 -13.17 1.47 11.00
CA GLU A 236 -14.27 2.41 11.27
C GLU A 236 -13.76 3.77 11.79
N GLN A 237 -12.87 3.76 12.77
CA GLN A 237 -12.25 4.99 13.29
C GLN A 237 -11.45 5.72 12.21
N LYS A 238 -10.72 4.99 11.36
CA LYS A 238 -10.00 5.59 10.23
C LYS A 238 -10.93 6.24 9.20
N VAL A 239 -12.10 5.64 8.92
CA VAL A 239 -13.10 6.27 8.03
C VAL A 239 -13.57 7.59 8.62
N GLN A 240 -13.91 7.62 9.91
CA GLN A 240 -14.38 8.84 10.57
C GLN A 240 -13.33 9.95 10.49
N GLN A 241 -12.08 9.67 10.87
CA GLN A 241 -10.96 10.62 10.79
C GLN A 241 -10.67 11.10 9.36
N PHE A 242 -10.80 10.20 8.37
CA PHE A 242 -10.58 10.56 6.97
C PHE A 242 -11.70 11.45 6.41
N GLN A 243 -12.94 11.22 6.85
CA GLN A 243 -14.11 11.96 6.39
C GLN A 243 -14.32 13.28 7.13
N GLU A 244 -13.79 13.47 8.34
CA GLU A 244 -13.76 14.78 9.02
C GLU A 244 -13.15 15.89 8.15
N LYS A 245 -12.25 15.53 7.23
CA LYS A 245 -11.56 16.45 6.31
C LYS A 245 -12.29 16.64 4.97
N LYS A 246 -13.45 16.01 4.76
CA LYS A 246 -14.19 16.03 3.49
C LYS A 246 -15.65 16.44 3.70
N THR A 247 -16.23 17.10 2.70
CA THR A 247 -17.63 17.59 2.74
C THR A 247 -18.64 16.63 2.13
N ASN A 248 -18.21 15.43 1.73
CA ASN A 248 -19.03 14.48 0.97
C ASN A 248 -19.97 13.68 1.87
N SER A 249 -21.11 13.26 1.31
CA SER A 249 -22.03 12.36 2.01
C SER A 249 -21.47 10.94 2.03
N TYR A 250 -21.30 10.37 3.22
CA TYR A 250 -20.84 8.99 3.38
C TYR A 250 -21.74 8.16 4.29
N THR A 251 -21.75 6.85 4.06
CA THR A 251 -22.38 5.89 4.98
C THR A 251 -21.43 4.73 5.26
N ILE A 252 -21.46 4.22 6.49
CA ILE A 252 -20.71 3.03 6.90
C ILE A 252 -21.67 1.85 7.01
N LYS A 253 -21.30 0.73 6.40
CA LYS A 253 -22.06 -0.53 6.39
C LYS A 253 -21.14 -1.66 6.83
N LYS A 254 -21.68 -2.57 7.64
CA LYS A 254 -20.91 -3.69 8.19
C LYS A 254 -21.48 -5.01 7.67
N ILE A 255 -20.60 -5.93 7.32
CA ILE A 255 -20.97 -7.28 6.87
C ILE A 255 -20.20 -8.36 7.64
N PRO A 256 -20.76 -9.57 7.81
CA PRO A 256 -20.02 -10.68 8.37
C PRO A 256 -18.87 -11.08 7.45
N ARG A 257 -17.72 -11.47 8.03
CA ARG A 257 -16.59 -11.96 7.26
C ARG A 257 -16.97 -13.25 6.53
N ALA A 258 -16.64 -13.33 5.24
CA ALA A 258 -16.81 -14.56 4.47
C ALA A 258 -15.97 -15.72 5.03
N ARG A 259 -14.79 -15.41 5.60
CA ARG A 259 -13.88 -16.37 6.24
C ARG A 259 -13.13 -15.72 7.40
N ASN A 260 -13.04 -16.41 8.53
CA ASN A 260 -12.16 -16.04 9.64
C ASN A 260 -10.72 -16.51 9.39
N VAL A 261 -9.74 -15.80 9.97
CA VAL A 261 -8.32 -16.18 9.85
C VAL A 261 -8.13 -17.55 10.50
N GLY A 262 -7.56 -18.52 9.75
CA GLY A 262 -7.38 -19.90 10.20
C GLY A 262 -8.60 -20.82 10.02
N GLN A 263 -9.72 -20.35 9.48
CA GLN A 263 -10.90 -21.18 9.24
C GLN A 263 -10.65 -22.18 8.09
N SER A 264 -11.03 -23.44 8.30
CA SER A 264 -11.00 -24.52 7.30
C SER A 264 -11.79 -24.15 6.05
N TYR A 265 -11.31 -24.60 4.88
CA TYR A 265 -11.97 -24.38 3.60
C TYR A 265 -13.41 -24.92 3.58
N PHE A 266 -13.69 -26.03 4.26
CA PHE A 266 -15.04 -26.61 4.27
C PHE A 266 -16.03 -25.78 5.10
N SER A 267 -15.66 -25.38 6.32
CA SER A 267 -16.54 -24.52 7.15
C SER A 267 -16.66 -23.11 6.59
N SER A 268 -15.68 -22.66 5.78
CA SER A 268 -15.73 -21.37 5.11
C SER A 268 -16.84 -21.25 4.06
N ILE A 269 -17.34 -22.38 3.52
CA ILE A 269 -18.45 -22.39 2.57
C ILE A 269 -19.72 -21.83 3.21
N PHE A 270 -20.07 -22.29 4.42
CA PHE A 270 -21.27 -21.84 5.13
C PHE A 270 -21.21 -20.35 5.51
N THR A 271 -20.06 -19.88 6.02
CA THR A 271 -19.87 -18.46 6.34
C THR A 271 -19.85 -17.58 5.09
N THR A 272 -19.36 -18.11 3.96
CA THR A 272 -19.41 -17.43 2.67
C THR A 272 -20.83 -17.30 2.15
N ILE A 273 -21.69 -18.31 2.29
CA ILE A 273 -23.11 -18.24 1.89
C ILE A 273 -23.86 -17.19 2.71
N ILE A 274 -23.65 -17.16 4.03
CA ILE A 274 -24.24 -16.12 4.89
C ILE A 274 -23.74 -14.74 4.45
N SER A 275 -22.43 -14.58 4.25
CA SER A 275 -21.84 -13.33 3.75
C SER A 275 -22.40 -12.93 2.39
N LEU A 276 -22.69 -13.89 1.51
CA LEU A 276 -23.29 -13.67 0.20
C LEU A 276 -24.73 -13.15 0.32
N PHE A 277 -25.54 -13.69 1.23
CA PHE A 277 -26.90 -13.18 1.47
C PHE A 277 -26.91 -11.73 1.97
N TYR A 278 -26.06 -11.40 2.95
CA TYR A 278 -25.90 -10.02 3.42
C TYR A 278 -25.35 -9.10 2.33
N SER A 279 -24.41 -9.60 1.53
CA SER A 279 -23.86 -8.87 0.38
C SER A 279 -24.92 -8.59 -0.68
N PHE A 280 -25.81 -9.56 -0.94
CA PHE A 280 -26.93 -9.42 -1.85
C PHE A 280 -27.85 -8.29 -1.41
N MET A 281 -28.32 -8.34 -0.16
CA MET A 281 -29.19 -7.32 0.41
C MET A 281 -28.54 -5.92 0.37
N LEU A 282 -27.25 -5.85 0.66
CA LEU A 282 -26.53 -4.58 0.69
C LEU A 282 -26.36 -3.97 -0.71
N VAL A 283 -25.83 -4.72 -1.68
CA VAL A 283 -25.59 -4.20 -3.04
C VAL A 283 -26.91 -3.89 -3.73
N PHE A 284 -27.94 -4.73 -3.54
CA PHE A 284 -29.28 -4.51 -4.11
C PHE A 284 -29.93 -3.22 -3.59
N ARG A 285 -29.77 -2.91 -2.29
CA ARG A 285 -30.31 -1.69 -1.68
C ARG A 285 -29.49 -0.45 -2.02
N GLU A 286 -28.16 -0.54 -1.92
CA GLU A 286 -27.29 0.61 -2.10
C GLU A 286 -27.12 1.00 -3.57
N ARG A 287 -27.26 0.04 -4.51
CA ARG A 287 -27.16 0.23 -5.97
C ARG A 287 -25.94 1.05 -6.40
N PRO A 288 -24.71 0.63 -6.02
CA PRO A 288 -23.50 1.35 -6.41
C PRO A 288 -23.34 1.37 -7.94
N ASP A 289 -22.78 2.47 -8.44
CA ASP A 289 -22.32 2.60 -9.83
C ASP A 289 -20.91 2.00 -9.99
N ILE A 290 -20.12 2.07 -8.93
CA ILE A 290 -18.74 1.55 -8.89
C ILE A 290 -18.45 0.89 -7.54
N ILE A 291 -17.77 -0.25 -7.59
CA ILE A 291 -17.19 -0.93 -6.43
C ILE A 291 -15.68 -0.82 -6.52
N LEU A 292 -15.06 -0.25 -5.49
CA LEU A 292 -13.62 -0.22 -5.30
C LEU A 292 -13.25 -1.18 -4.17
N CYS A 293 -12.34 -2.11 -4.43
CA CYS A 293 -11.92 -3.08 -3.43
C CYS A 293 -10.47 -3.50 -3.64
N ASN A 294 -9.77 -3.76 -2.54
CA ASN A 294 -8.53 -4.51 -2.56
C ASN A 294 -8.74 -5.90 -1.93
N GLY A 295 -7.68 -6.59 -1.48
CA GLY A 295 -7.65 -8.04 -1.35
C GLY A 295 -8.22 -8.78 -0.11
N PRO A 296 -9.11 -8.29 0.79
CA PRO A 296 -9.66 -9.18 1.81
C PRO A 296 -10.72 -10.10 1.18
N GLY A 297 -10.81 -11.36 1.61
CA GLY A 297 -11.84 -12.30 1.10
C GLY A 297 -13.30 -11.84 1.30
N THR A 298 -13.52 -10.78 2.09
CA THR A 298 -14.81 -10.11 2.29
C THR A 298 -15.30 -9.35 1.05
N CYS A 299 -14.41 -8.97 0.12
CA CYS A 299 -14.82 -8.31 -1.12
C CYS A 299 -15.43 -9.28 -2.15
N VAL A 300 -15.08 -10.57 -2.09
CA VAL A 300 -15.49 -11.55 -3.10
C VAL A 300 -17.01 -11.69 -3.20
N PRO A 301 -17.78 -11.88 -2.10
CA PRO A 301 -19.23 -11.99 -2.20
C PRO A 301 -19.92 -10.72 -2.72
N LEU A 302 -19.45 -9.54 -2.31
CA LEU A 302 -19.99 -8.25 -2.77
C LEU A 302 -19.77 -8.05 -4.27
N CYS A 303 -18.57 -8.35 -4.77
CA CYS A 303 -18.26 -8.24 -6.19
C CYS A 303 -19.03 -9.29 -7.01
N PHE A 304 -19.17 -10.51 -6.49
CA PHE A 304 -19.94 -11.56 -7.16
C PHE A 304 -21.43 -11.18 -7.30
N VAL A 305 -22.03 -10.64 -6.25
CA VAL A 305 -23.42 -10.12 -6.30
C VAL A 305 -23.54 -9.01 -7.34
N ALA A 306 -22.63 -8.03 -7.34
CA ALA A 306 -22.65 -6.96 -8.33
C ALA A 306 -22.53 -7.48 -9.77
N TYR A 307 -21.68 -8.50 -9.99
CA TYR A 307 -21.56 -9.18 -11.27
C TYR A 307 -22.87 -9.86 -11.69
N ILE A 308 -23.55 -10.58 -10.80
CA ILE A 308 -24.86 -11.17 -11.09
C ILE A 308 -25.90 -10.09 -11.43
N LEU A 309 -25.95 -9.00 -10.68
CA LEU A 309 -26.86 -7.87 -10.94
C LEU A 309 -26.57 -7.18 -12.29
N ASN A 310 -25.31 -7.18 -12.73
CA ASN A 310 -24.95 -6.73 -14.07
C ASN A 310 -25.47 -7.68 -15.15
N LEU A 311 -25.32 -9.00 -14.98
CA LEU A 311 -25.77 -10.00 -15.96
C LEU A 311 -27.28 -9.97 -16.19
N ILE A 312 -28.06 -9.77 -15.13
CA ILE A 312 -29.52 -9.64 -15.23
C ILE A 312 -29.97 -8.22 -15.62
N HIS A 313 -29.02 -7.34 -16.00
CA HIS A 313 -29.26 -5.96 -16.42
C HIS A 313 -30.04 -5.10 -15.40
N TRP A 314 -29.99 -5.46 -14.12
CA TRP A 314 -30.71 -4.75 -13.06
C TRP A 314 -30.08 -3.38 -12.76
N LYS A 315 -28.75 -3.36 -12.62
CA LYS A 315 -27.97 -2.14 -12.38
C LYS A 315 -26.57 -2.38 -12.91
N SER A 316 -26.08 -1.49 -13.78
CA SER A 316 -24.67 -1.51 -14.21
C SER A 316 -23.79 -0.99 -13.08
N CYS A 317 -22.96 -1.87 -12.55
CA CYS A 317 -21.98 -1.61 -11.50
C CYS A 317 -20.59 -2.03 -11.99
N LYS A 318 -19.64 -1.10 -12.00
CA LYS A 318 -18.26 -1.36 -12.42
C LYS A 318 -17.47 -1.89 -11.24
N ILE A 319 -16.76 -2.99 -11.43
CA ILE A 319 -15.95 -3.61 -10.36
C ILE A 319 -14.48 -3.28 -10.64
N VAL A 320 -13.86 -2.52 -9.76
CA VAL A 320 -12.43 -2.19 -9.81
C VAL A 320 -11.73 -2.89 -8.65
N TYR A 321 -10.91 -3.87 -9.00
CA TYR A 321 -10.13 -4.65 -8.04
C TYR A 321 -8.67 -4.19 -8.05
N PHE A 322 -8.14 -3.90 -6.86
CA PHE A 322 -6.74 -3.55 -6.63
C PHE A 322 -6.06 -4.72 -5.92
N GLU A 323 -5.13 -5.39 -6.60
CA GLU A 323 -4.27 -6.36 -5.94
C GLU A 323 -3.35 -5.64 -4.94
N SER A 324 -3.14 -6.24 -3.78
CA SER A 324 -2.34 -5.63 -2.72
C SER A 324 -0.86 -5.58 -3.10
N ILE A 325 -0.17 -4.55 -2.60
CA ILE A 325 1.27 -4.40 -2.83
C ILE A 325 2.09 -5.55 -2.25
N ALA A 326 1.56 -6.19 -1.20
CA ALA A 326 2.19 -7.35 -0.58
C ALA A 326 2.25 -8.58 -1.50
N ARG A 327 1.50 -8.59 -2.62
CA ARG A 327 1.54 -9.68 -3.60
C ARG A 327 2.54 -9.32 -4.68
N VAL A 328 3.76 -9.85 -4.62
CA VAL A 328 4.80 -9.53 -5.60
C VAL A 328 4.77 -10.49 -6.78
N HIS A 329 4.91 -11.80 -6.50
CA HIS A 329 5.08 -12.79 -7.55
C HIS A 329 3.77 -13.51 -7.92
N GLU A 330 2.85 -13.66 -6.98
CA GLU A 330 1.62 -14.44 -7.19
C GLU A 330 0.38 -13.63 -6.82
N LEU A 331 -0.70 -13.76 -7.60
CA LEU A 331 -2.00 -13.17 -7.27
C LEU A 331 -2.57 -13.74 -5.97
N SER A 332 -3.25 -12.90 -5.19
CA SER A 332 -3.96 -13.37 -4.00
C SER A 332 -5.11 -14.31 -4.39
N LEU A 333 -5.63 -15.09 -3.44
CA LEU A 333 -6.81 -15.93 -3.71
C LEU A 333 -7.99 -15.07 -4.19
N SER A 334 -8.20 -13.91 -3.56
CA SER A 334 -9.20 -12.92 -3.97
C SER A 334 -8.94 -12.44 -5.40
N GLY A 335 -7.69 -12.12 -5.76
CA GLY A 335 -7.32 -11.70 -7.11
C GLY A 335 -7.52 -12.81 -8.15
N LYS A 336 -7.14 -14.05 -7.83
CA LYS A 336 -7.33 -15.24 -8.69
C LYS A 336 -8.81 -15.47 -9.01
N ILE A 337 -9.72 -15.15 -8.10
CA ILE A 337 -11.17 -15.24 -8.29
C ILE A 337 -11.70 -14.02 -9.04
N LEU A 338 -11.37 -12.81 -8.57
CA LEU A 338 -11.98 -11.57 -9.03
C LEU A 338 -11.54 -11.13 -10.43
N GLN A 339 -10.38 -11.57 -10.92
CA GLN A 339 -9.92 -11.27 -12.28
C GLN A 339 -10.93 -11.67 -13.38
N TYR A 340 -11.81 -12.64 -13.12
CA TYR A 340 -12.81 -13.10 -14.10
C TYR A 340 -14.09 -12.26 -14.12
N ILE A 341 -14.37 -11.49 -13.06
CA ILE A 341 -15.60 -10.69 -12.94
C ILE A 341 -15.31 -9.19 -12.83
N ALA A 342 -14.08 -8.81 -12.51
CA ALA A 342 -13.67 -7.42 -12.41
C ALA A 342 -13.77 -6.74 -13.77
N THR A 343 -14.29 -5.52 -13.77
CA THR A 343 -14.24 -4.65 -14.95
C THR A 343 -12.82 -4.13 -15.18
N TRP A 344 -12.10 -3.83 -14.10
CA TRP A 344 -10.70 -3.42 -14.10
C TRP A 344 -9.94 -4.18 -13.03
N PHE A 345 -8.79 -4.73 -13.41
CA PHE A 345 -7.90 -5.47 -12.53
C PHE A 345 -6.56 -4.75 -12.45
N ILE A 346 -6.23 -4.25 -11.27
CA ILE A 346 -5.05 -3.40 -11.09
C ILE A 346 -4.04 -4.14 -10.25
N VAL A 347 -2.84 -4.27 -10.79
CA VAL A 347 -1.72 -4.91 -10.12
C VAL A 347 -0.66 -3.88 -9.77
N GLN A 348 0.13 -4.14 -8.73
CA GLN A 348 1.19 -3.24 -8.27
C GLN A 348 2.55 -3.53 -8.92
N TRP A 349 2.69 -4.71 -9.52
CA TRP A 349 3.94 -5.24 -10.06
C TRP A 349 3.75 -5.72 -11.49
N HIS A 350 4.71 -5.41 -12.35
CA HIS A 350 4.64 -5.75 -13.77
C HIS A 350 4.56 -7.27 -14.01
N GLU A 351 5.26 -8.05 -13.19
CA GLU A 351 5.26 -9.53 -13.21
C GLU A 351 3.85 -10.15 -13.04
N LEU A 352 2.90 -9.41 -12.46
CA LEU A 352 1.54 -9.89 -12.27
C LEU A 352 0.64 -9.62 -13.49
N LEU A 353 1.06 -8.78 -14.45
CA LEU A 353 0.29 -8.52 -15.67
C LEU A 353 0.09 -9.81 -16.47
N GLU A 354 1.16 -10.58 -16.66
CA GLU A 354 1.14 -11.84 -17.41
C GLU A 354 0.29 -12.92 -16.71
N LYS A 355 0.14 -12.81 -15.39
CA LYS A 355 -0.65 -13.75 -14.57
C LYS A 355 -2.13 -13.38 -14.50
N SER A 356 -2.49 -12.15 -14.89
CA SER A 356 -3.87 -11.69 -14.93
C SER A 356 -4.57 -12.15 -16.20
N LYS A 357 -5.80 -12.64 -16.05
CA LYS A 357 -6.69 -13.00 -17.16
C LYS A 357 -7.76 -11.95 -17.44
N CYS A 358 -7.78 -10.85 -16.70
CA CYS A 358 -8.76 -9.79 -16.90
C CYS A 358 -8.44 -8.99 -18.18
N LYS A 359 -9.46 -8.72 -19.00
CA LYS A 359 -9.30 -7.96 -20.26
C LYS A 359 -8.75 -6.55 -20.04
N ASN A 360 -9.17 -5.88 -18.97
CA ASN A 360 -8.71 -4.55 -18.62
C ASN A 360 -7.78 -4.64 -17.41
N THR A 361 -6.57 -5.13 -17.65
CA THR A 361 -5.53 -5.17 -16.61
C THR A 361 -4.59 -3.97 -16.78
N THR A 362 -4.21 -3.34 -15.67
CA THR A 362 -3.20 -2.26 -15.69
C THR A 362 -2.28 -2.40 -14.48
N CYS A 363 -1.01 -2.09 -14.67
CA CYS A 363 -0.03 -2.06 -13.58
C CYS A 363 0.11 -0.62 -13.10
N ILE A 364 -0.30 -0.36 -11.87
CA ILE A 364 -0.18 0.96 -11.23
C ILE A 364 0.39 0.71 -9.85
N ASN A 365 1.64 1.12 -9.65
CA ASN A 365 2.24 1.11 -8.33
C ASN A 365 1.74 2.33 -7.54
N LEU A 366 1.04 2.06 -6.44
CA LEU A 366 0.43 3.10 -5.62
C LEU A 366 1.47 3.93 -4.85
N PHE A 367 2.68 3.41 -4.61
CA PHE A 367 3.54 3.91 -3.54
C PHE A 367 5.00 4.15 -3.91
N PHE A 368 5.48 3.80 -5.10
CA PHE A 368 6.82 4.14 -5.55
C PHE A 368 6.98 3.88 -7.04
N VAL A 369 8.03 4.47 -7.63
CA VAL A 369 8.35 4.30 -9.04
C VAL A 369 9.22 3.06 -9.21
N ASP A 370 8.75 2.07 -9.94
CA ASP A 370 9.60 0.97 -10.37
C ASP A 370 10.46 1.44 -11.55
N THR A 371 11.67 1.91 -11.26
CA THR A 371 12.61 2.37 -12.31
C THR A 371 13.28 1.21 -13.05
N SER A 372 13.07 -0.04 -12.61
CA SER A 372 13.76 -1.19 -13.21
C SER A 372 13.24 -1.56 -14.61
N ASN A 373 12.05 -1.07 -14.97
CA ASN A 373 11.33 -1.44 -16.20
C ASN A 373 11.04 -0.27 -17.16
N VAL A 374 11.66 0.91 -16.99
CA VAL A 374 11.42 2.09 -17.86
C VAL A 374 12.13 1.99 -19.24
N SER A 375 12.77 0.86 -19.56
CA SER A 375 13.23 0.59 -20.93
C SER A 375 12.09 0.04 -21.79
N THR A 376 11.71 0.82 -22.82
CA THR A 376 10.83 0.49 -23.97
C THR A 376 9.32 0.74 -23.83
N GLY A 377 8.95 2.02 -23.76
CA GLY A 377 7.65 2.51 -24.23
C GLY A 377 7.88 3.42 -25.42
N SER A 378 7.61 2.93 -26.62
CA SER A 378 7.75 3.64 -27.89
C SER A 378 6.90 4.92 -27.90
N THR A 379 7.61 6.05 -27.97
CA THR A 379 7.07 7.31 -28.49
C THR A 379 6.53 7.02 -29.89
N THR A 380 5.22 6.93 -30.04
CA THR A 380 4.56 6.99 -31.35
C THR A 380 4.60 8.45 -31.81
N SER A 381 5.78 8.89 -32.25
CA SER A 381 5.89 10.05 -33.12
C SER A 381 5.40 9.63 -34.50
N SER A 382 4.21 10.10 -34.86
CA SER A 382 3.73 10.13 -36.23
C SER A 382 4.72 10.93 -37.10
N SER A 383 5.56 10.25 -37.88
CA SER A 383 6.29 10.83 -38.99
C SER A 383 5.80 10.19 -40.29
N THR A 384 5.09 11.03 -41.05
CA THR A 384 4.64 10.82 -42.40
C THR A 384 5.83 10.42 -43.29
N THR A 385 5.79 9.22 -43.85
CA THR A 385 6.73 8.74 -44.86
C THR A 385 6.38 9.35 -46.22
N SER A 386 7.18 10.30 -46.68
CA SER A 386 7.31 10.64 -48.10
C SER A 386 8.65 10.10 -48.60
N SER A 387 8.64 8.91 -49.19
CA SER A 387 9.78 8.31 -49.87
C SER A 387 9.80 8.75 -51.34
N THR A 388 10.66 9.71 -51.66
CA THR A 388 11.12 9.96 -53.03
C THR A 388 12.24 8.99 -53.38
N SER A 389 11.94 8.05 -54.27
CA SER A 389 12.90 7.21 -54.99
C SER A 389 13.61 8.03 -56.06
N ASN A 390 14.94 8.01 -56.03
CA ASN A 390 15.80 8.60 -57.05
C ASN A 390 16.22 7.49 -58.03
N SER A 391 15.72 7.53 -59.27
CA SER A 391 16.28 6.79 -60.41
C SER A 391 16.14 7.66 -61.65
N GLY A 392 17.27 8.01 -62.25
CA GLY A 392 17.36 9.00 -63.31
C GLY A 392 16.79 8.56 -64.64
N SER A 393 16.48 9.53 -65.48
CA SER A 393 16.78 9.55 -66.92
C SER A 393 16.27 10.84 -67.56
N SER A 394 17.16 11.43 -68.37
CA SER A 394 16.89 12.19 -69.60
C SER A 394 15.94 13.39 -69.63
N SER A 395 16.56 14.50 -70.06
CA SER A 395 16.15 15.38 -71.16
C SER A 395 15.18 16.56 -70.93
N ASN A 396 15.68 17.70 -71.41
CA ASN A 396 14.98 18.80 -72.09
C ASN A 396 14.23 19.88 -71.29
N SER A 397 14.94 21.02 -71.25
CA SER A 397 14.55 22.32 -71.82
C SER A 397 13.53 23.22 -71.13
N ASN A 398 13.93 24.50 -71.13
CA ASN A 398 13.10 25.69 -71.32
C ASN A 398 12.48 26.41 -70.11
N THR A 399 13.21 27.48 -69.74
CA THR A 399 12.80 28.90 -69.75
C THR A 399 11.72 29.46 -68.81
N ILE A 400 12.04 30.68 -68.32
CA ILE A 400 11.16 31.82 -67.96
C ILE A 400 10.49 31.71 -66.57
N LYS A 401 10.34 32.74 -65.74
CA LYS A 401 10.86 34.12 -65.51
C LYS A 401 9.86 34.70 -64.49
N HIS A 402 10.31 35.61 -63.61
CA HIS A 402 9.49 36.55 -62.81
C HIS A 402 8.57 35.95 -61.73
N ARG A 403 8.14 36.64 -60.68
CA ARG A 403 8.38 37.94 -60.02
C ARG A 403 7.78 37.71 -58.61
N SER A 404 8.50 37.98 -57.53
CA SER A 404 8.38 39.18 -56.70
C SER A 404 7.04 39.42 -56.01
N THR A 405 7.20 39.77 -54.72
CA THR A 405 6.50 40.79 -53.91
C THR A 405 5.21 40.43 -53.17
N ASN A 406 5.36 40.60 -51.85
CA ASN A 406 4.47 41.25 -50.88
C ASN A 406 3.17 40.50 -50.56
N LYS A 407 2.77 40.34 -49.30
CA LYS A 407 3.06 41.08 -48.07
C LYS A 407 2.70 40.19 -46.89
#